data_AF-A0A7U9SRL5-F1
#
_entry.id   AF-A0A7U9SRL5-F1
#
_cell.length_a   1.000
_cell.length_b   1.000
_cell.length_c   1.000
_cell.angle_alpha   90.00
_cell.angle_beta   90.00
_cell.angle_gamma   90.00
#
_symmetry.space_group_name_H-M   'P 1'
#
loop_
_entity.id
_entity.type
_entity.pdbx_description
1 polymer ?
#
loop_
_entity_poly.entity_id
_entity_poly.type
_entity_poly.pdbx_seq_one_letter_code
_entity_poly.pdbx_strand_id
1 'polypeptide(L)'
;MAGEEIRQDTRTVDQIVDGMSLFDDDLMSMVFDGNIEATELLLKIILRKDDIQVISVVGQRELQSPVVGGRDIRLDILAKDSAGKHYNVEVQKKPEGAHIRHARYNSSMMDSRMLKAGQDFSELQDSYMVFITQTDIFGHGIPIYTINRYFEETDELFDDGSHIVYVNGNYKGDDTVGRLMHDFGCKEAKDMYYSELAKGVKHFKEEGGRERMCEAVEKYGDRRAESARLDNLLENVRNLMESMKWSAEQAMSAMKVSEADKAMLLKEL
;
A
#
# COMPACT_ATOMS: atom_id res chain seq x y z
N MET A 1 -17.32 -2.47 34.65
CA MET A 1 -15.98 -1.86 34.60
C MET A 1 -15.10 -2.63 33.61
N ALA A 2 -14.11 -3.45 34.01
CA ALA A 2 -13.19 -4.11 33.06
C ALA A 2 -13.87 -5.02 32.00
N GLY A 3 -14.87 -5.81 32.39
CA GLY A 3 -15.62 -6.66 31.45
C GLY A 3 -16.61 -5.92 30.53
N GLU A 4 -16.94 -4.66 30.84
CA GLU A 4 -17.76 -3.79 29.97
C GLU A 4 -16.89 -3.01 28.99
N GLU A 5 -15.74 -2.50 29.44
CA GLU A 5 -14.75 -1.84 28.57
C GLU A 5 -14.24 -2.79 27.48
N ILE A 6 -13.85 -4.03 27.84
CA ILE A 6 -13.43 -5.04 26.85
C ILE A 6 -14.54 -5.35 25.85
N ARG A 7 -15.79 -5.48 26.29
CA ARG A 7 -16.94 -5.73 25.39
C ARG A 7 -17.27 -4.53 24.49
N GLN A 8 -16.98 -3.31 24.93
CA GLN A 8 -17.22 -2.11 24.15
C GLN A 8 -16.10 -1.88 23.12
N ASP A 9 -14.87 -2.27 23.46
CA ASP A 9 -13.72 -2.23 22.56
C ASP A 9 -13.86 -3.27 21.43
N THR A 10 -14.19 -4.52 21.75
CA THR A 10 -14.46 -5.56 20.74
C THR A 10 -15.60 -5.18 19.80
N ARG A 11 -16.68 -4.57 20.32
CA ARG A 11 -17.80 -4.07 19.49
C ARG A 11 -17.37 -2.93 18.55
N THR A 12 -16.37 -2.15 18.92
CA THR A 12 -15.85 -1.06 18.10
C THR A 12 -14.97 -1.60 16.99
N VAL A 13 -14.12 -2.58 17.29
CA VAL A 13 -13.28 -3.29 16.30
C VAL A 13 -14.13 -4.01 15.26
N ASP A 14 -15.16 -4.74 15.70
CA ASP A 14 -16.08 -5.44 14.79
C ASP A 14 -16.77 -4.48 13.81
N GLN A 15 -17.23 -3.31 14.29
CA GLN A 15 -17.84 -2.29 13.46
C GLN A 15 -16.86 -1.66 12.47
N ILE A 16 -15.59 -1.50 12.87
CA ILE A 16 -14.52 -1.03 11.97
C ILE A 16 -14.33 -2.07 10.85
N VAL A 17 -14.15 -3.34 11.20
CA VAL A 17 -13.98 -4.42 10.23
C VAL A 17 -15.16 -4.48 9.26
N ASP A 18 -16.40 -4.40 9.76
CA ASP A 18 -17.61 -4.38 8.93
C ASP A 18 -17.64 -3.17 7.99
N GLY A 19 -17.05 -2.04 8.39
CA GLY A 19 -16.96 -0.81 7.61
C GLY A 19 -15.89 -0.80 6.50
N MET A 20 -14.90 -1.70 6.56
CA MET A 20 -13.77 -1.73 5.63
C MET A 20 -14.14 -2.24 4.23
N SER A 21 -13.42 -1.76 3.22
CA SER A 21 -13.43 -2.28 1.84
C SER A 21 -12.01 -2.60 1.37
N LEU A 22 -11.81 -3.05 0.13
CA LEU A 22 -10.46 -3.30 -0.41
C LEU A 22 -9.64 -2.01 -0.66
N PHE A 23 -10.21 -0.82 -0.41
CA PHE A 23 -9.42 0.41 -0.32
C PHE A 23 -8.76 0.57 1.05
N ASP A 24 -9.13 -0.22 2.05
CA ASP A 24 -8.47 -0.25 3.35
C ASP A 24 -7.25 -1.17 3.31
N ASP A 25 -6.06 -0.60 3.49
CA ASP A 25 -4.77 -1.29 3.39
C ASP A 25 -4.72 -2.57 4.23
N ASP A 26 -5.27 -2.57 5.45
CA ASP A 26 -5.24 -3.73 6.35
C ASP A 26 -6.08 -4.90 5.79
N LEU A 27 -7.27 -4.63 5.24
CA LEU A 27 -8.11 -5.68 4.65
C LEU A 27 -7.54 -6.15 3.31
N MET A 28 -7.14 -5.19 2.46
CA MET A 28 -6.54 -5.45 1.15
C MET A 28 -5.31 -6.35 1.29
N SER A 29 -4.39 -6.01 2.19
CA SER A 29 -3.18 -6.79 2.45
C SER A 29 -3.50 -8.23 2.80
N MET A 30 -4.51 -8.46 3.63
CA MET A 30 -4.90 -9.79 4.07
C MET A 30 -5.56 -10.58 2.95
N VAL A 31 -6.40 -9.94 2.13
CA VAL A 31 -7.09 -10.57 0.99
C VAL A 31 -6.11 -11.00 -0.10
N PHE A 32 -5.07 -10.21 -0.36
CA PHE A 32 -4.13 -10.46 -1.45
C PHE A 32 -2.87 -11.23 -1.04
N ASP A 33 -2.47 -11.25 0.24
CA ASP A 33 -1.28 -11.98 0.69
C ASP A 33 -1.38 -13.49 0.40
N GLY A 34 -0.49 -13.98 -0.46
CA GLY A 34 -0.50 -15.37 -0.95
C GLY A 34 -1.68 -15.72 -1.89
N ASN A 35 -2.55 -14.78 -2.24
CA ASN A 35 -3.75 -15.05 -3.04
C ASN A 35 -3.48 -14.85 -4.54
N ILE A 36 -3.04 -15.92 -5.19
CA ILE A 36 -2.72 -15.96 -6.62
C ILE A 36 -3.95 -15.67 -7.50
N GLU A 37 -5.09 -16.30 -7.23
CA GLU A 37 -6.31 -16.17 -8.05
C GLU A 37 -6.81 -14.72 -8.08
N ALA A 38 -6.92 -14.08 -6.92
CA ALA A 38 -7.35 -12.69 -6.82
C ALA A 38 -6.39 -11.72 -7.52
N THR A 39 -5.07 -11.93 -7.34
CA THR A 39 -4.05 -11.08 -7.93
C THR A 39 -3.96 -11.25 -9.44
N GLU A 40 -4.10 -12.48 -9.94
CA GLU A 40 -4.14 -12.76 -11.37
C GLU A 40 -5.33 -12.07 -12.03
N LEU A 41 -6.53 -12.25 -11.47
CA LEU A 41 -7.73 -11.56 -11.94
C LEU A 41 -7.52 -10.03 -11.99
N LEU A 42 -7.00 -9.47 -10.90
CA LEU A 42 -6.72 -8.03 -10.78
C LEU A 42 -5.80 -7.54 -11.90
N LEU A 43 -4.67 -8.20 -12.11
CA LEU A 43 -3.67 -7.81 -13.11
C LEU A 43 -4.20 -7.99 -14.54
N LYS A 44 -4.92 -9.08 -14.84
CA LYS A 44 -5.55 -9.29 -16.16
C LYS A 44 -6.50 -8.16 -16.53
N ILE A 45 -7.34 -7.74 -15.59
CA ILE A 45 -8.31 -6.65 -15.81
C ILE A 45 -7.60 -5.30 -15.97
N ILE A 46 -6.68 -4.96 -15.07
CA ILE A 46 -6.00 -3.65 -15.07
C ILE A 46 -5.10 -3.49 -16.28
N LEU A 47 -4.35 -4.53 -16.64
CA LEU A 47 -3.40 -4.47 -17.75
C LEU A 47 -4.01 -4.86 -19.09
N ARG A 48 -5.26 -5.35 -19.09
CA ARG A 48 -5.99 -5.83 -20.26
C ARG A 48 -5.21 -6.91 -21.02
N LYS A 49 -4.69 -7.87 -20.26
CA LYS A 49 -3.84 -8.98 -20.74
C LYS A 49 -4.33 -10.29 -20.15
N ASP A 50 -5.02 -11.11 -20.94
CA ASP A 50 -5.63 -12.37 -20.47
C ASP A 50 -4.62 -13.50 -20.26
N ASP A 51 -3.38 -13.35 -20.74
CA ASP A 51 -2.30 -14.31 -20.70
C ASP A 51 -1.43 -14.25 -19.44
N ILE A 52 -1.66 -13.28 -18.55
CA ILE A 52 -0.95 -13.19 -17.27
C ILE A 52 -1.24 -14.44 -16.44
N GLN A 53 -0.19 -15.12 -15.98
CA GLN A 53 -0.29 -16.26 -15.08
C GLN A 53 0.55 -15.99 -13.85
N VAL A 54 -0.10 -15.65 -12.73
CA VAL A 54 0.61 -15.29 -11.50
C VAL A 54 1.13 -16.56 -10.83
N ILE A 55 2.42 -16.57 -10.47
CA ILE A 55 3.07 -17.71 -9.83
C ILE A 55 3.46 -17.45 -8.37
N SER A 56 3.53 -16.17 -7.97
CA SER A 56 3.79 -15.80 -6.58
C SER A 56 3.20 -14.45 -6.26
N VAL A 57 2.66 -14.31 -5.05
CA VAL A 57 2.16 -13.06 -4.48
C VAL A 57 2.62 -12.96 -3.04
N VAL A 58 3.14 -11.81 -2.65
CA VAL A 58 3.52 -11.50 -1.27
C VAL A 58 2.93 -10.15 -0.91
N GLY A 59 2.09 -10.12 0.12
CA GLY A 59 1.56 -8.88 0.67
C GLY A 59 2.56 -8.20 1.60
N GLN A 60 2.52 -6.87 1.64
CA GLN A 60 3.24 -6.05 2.63
C GLN A 60 4.75 -6.33 2.69
N ARG A 61 5.40 -6.48 1.53
CA ARG A 61 6.81 -6.84 1.40
C ARG A 61 7.72 -5.64 1.64
N GLU A 62 8.50 -5.70 2.71
CA GLU A 62 9.54 -4.69 2.99
C GLU A 62 10.79 -4.90 2.12
N LEU A 63 11.26 -3.81 1.53
CA LEU A 63 12.48 -3.72 0.75
C LEU A 63 13.39 -2.65 1.35
N GLN A 64 14.50 -3.09 1.95
CA GLN A 64 15.49 -2.19 2.54
C GLN A 64 16.29 -1.43 1.49
N SER A 65 16.56 -0.16 1.72
CA SER A 65 17.44 0.62 0.85
C SER A 65 18.84 -0.02 0.80
N PRO A 66 19.43 -0.19 -0.40
CA PRO A 66 20.83 -0.62 -0.52
C PRO A 66 21.80 0.49 -0.08
N VAL A 67 21.33 1.75 0.03
CA VAL A 67 22.10 2.89 0.53
C VAL A 67 21.91 2.99 2.04
N VAL A 68 23.02 3.06 2.79
CA VAL A 68 23.01 3.29 4.25
C VAL A 68 22.32 4.62 4.55
N GLY A 69 21.28 4.59 5.39
CA GLY A 69 20.45 5.75 5.70
C GLY A 69 19.48 6.14 4.58
N GLY A 70 19.38 5.34 3.51
CA GLY A 70 18.37 5.52 2.49
C GLY A 70 16.99 5.04 2.93
N ARG A 71 15.97 5.34 2.13
CA ARG A 71 14.57 5.11 2.47
C ARG A 71 14.13 3.69 2.13
N ASP A 72 13.69 2.96 3.13
CA ASP A 72 13.04 1.66 2.93
C ASP A 72 11.64 1.85 2.33
N ILE A 73 11.14 0.84 1.63
CA ILE A 73 9.77 0.80 1.13
C ILE A 73 9.07 -0.47 1.57
N ARG A 74 7.75 -0.41 1.68
CA ARG A 74 6.89 -1.55 1.94
C ARG A 74 5.89 -1.62 0.80
N LEU A 75 6.00 -2.69 0.01
CA LEU A 75 5.15 -2.92 -1.14
C LEU A 75 3.86 -3.59 -0.69
N ASP A 76 2.73 -3.02 -1.06
CA ASP A 76 1.41 -3.52 -0.70
C ASP A 76 1.16 -4.94 -1.23
N ILE A 77 1.33 -5.13 -2.55
CA ILE A 77 1.25 -6.43 -3.22
C ILE A 77 2.42 -6.54 -4.20
N LEU A 78 3.36 -7.45 -3.91
CA LEU A 78 4.40 -7.82 -4.86
C LEU A 78 4.05 -9.16 -5.50
N ALA A 79 3.84 -9.14 -6.82
CA ALA A 79 3.53 -10.33 -7.60
C ALA A 79 4.55 -10.59 -8.70
N LYS A 80 4.63 -11.85 -9.12
CA LYS A 80 5.43 -12.31 -10.26
C LYS A 80 4.61 -13.26 -11.12
N ASP A 81 4.74 -13.13 -12.43
CA ASP A 81 4.12 -14.05 -13.39
C ASP A 81 5.09 -15.14 -13.92
N SER A 82 4.53 -16.08 -14.67
CA SER A 82 5.27 -17.18 -15.30
C SER A 82 6.22 -16.72 -16.41
N ALA A 83 6.02 -15.53 -16.96
CA ALA A 83 6.90 -14.91 -17.96
C ALA A 83 8.09 -14.17 -17.32
N GLY A 84 8.12 -14.03 -15.99
CA GLY A 84 9.21 -13.39 -15.25
C GLY A 84 8.95 -11.93 -14.88
N LYS A 85 7.81 -11.36 -15.28
CA LYS A 85 7.46 -9.96 -15.02
C LYS A 85 7.09 -9.76 -13.57
N HIS A 86 7.40 -8.58 -13.04
CA HIS A 86 7.08 -8.22 -11.67
C HIS A 86 6.05 -7.10 -11.62
N TYR A 87 5.17 -7.20 -10.63
CA TYR A 87 4.08 -6.26 -10.43
C TYR A 87 4.11 -5.79 -8.99
N ASN A 88 4.17 -4.47 -8.79
CA ASN A 88 3.83 -3.86 -7.52
C ASN A 88 2.47 -3.21 -7.66
N VAL A 89 1.52 -3.60 -6.82
CA VAL A 89 0.19 -2.98 -6.75
C VAL A 89 0.05 -2.28 -5.41
N GLU A 90 -0.12 -0.96 -5.45
CA GLU A 90 -0.30 -0.08 -4.30
C GLU A 90 -1.75 0.42 -4.27
N VAL A 91 -2.42 0.36 -3.12
CA VAL A 91 -3.78 0.86 -2.99
C VAL A 91 -3.78 2.10 -2.12
N GLN A 92 -4.38 3.19 -2.60
CA GLN A 92 -4.27 4.49 -1.96
C GLN A 92 -5.62 5.19 -1.85
N LYS A 93 -6.05 5.43 -0.61
CA LYS A 93 -7.26 6.24 -0.33
C LYS A 93 -7.08 7.71 -0.66
N LYS A 94 -5.87 8.23 -0.43
CA LYS A 94 -5.56 9.65 -0.59
C LYS A 94 -4.53 9.87 -1.70
N PRO A 95 -4.62 10.96 -2.47
CA PRO A 95 -3.71 11.22 -3.58
C PRO A 95 -2.24 11.34 -3.18
N GLU A 96 -1.94 11.76 -1.94
CA GLU A 96 -0.57 11.99 -1.48
C GLU A 96 0.26 10.70 -1.46
N GLY A 97 -0.37 9.56 -1.16
CA GLY A 97 0.30 8.25 -1.19
C GLY A 97 0.56 7.73 -2.60
N ALA A 98 -0.12 8.28 -3.60
CA ALA A 98 -0.02 7.89 -5.00
C ALA A 98 0.87 8.84 -5.83
N HIS A 99 1.68 9.67 -5.18
CA HIS A 99 2.51 10.67 -5.85
C HIS A 99 3.42 10.04 -6.94
N ILE A 100 3.51 10.66 -8.12
CA ILE A 100 4.23 10.10 -9.28
C ILE A 100 5.72 9.77 -9.03
N ARG A 101 6.38 10.49 -8.12
CA ARG A 101 7.77 10.18 -7.72
C ARG A 101 7.87 8.96 -6.81
N HIS A 102 6.81 8.63 -6.07
CA HIS A 102 6.73 7.39 -5.29
C HIS A 102 6.76 6.18 -6.23
N ALA A 103 5.98 6.23 -7.32
CA ALA A 103 6.01 5.20 -8.36
C ALA A 103 7.42 4.96 -8.90
N ARG A 104 8.10 6.03 -9.32
CA ARG A 104 9.49 5.95 -9.81
C ARG A 104 10.45 5.36 -8.77
N TYR A 105 10.33 5.75 -7.50
CA TYR A 105 11.19 5.25 -6.44
C TYR A 105 10.97 3.75 -6.20
N ASN A 106 9.72 3.32 -6.13
CA ASN A 106 9.38 1.90 -5.94
C ASN A 106 9.85 1.05 -7.12
N SER A 107 9.66 1.51 -8.36
CA SER A 107 10.21 0.85 -9.55
C SER A 107 11.72 0.67 -9.44
N SER A 108 12.48 1.72 -9.10
CA SER A 108 13.94 1.60 -8.96
C SER A 108 14.37 0.59 -7.89
N MET A 109 13.62 0.52 -6.79
CA MET A 109 13.89 -0.43 -5.71
C MET A 109 13.58 -1.87 -6.13
N MET A 110 12.53 -2.09 -6.92
CA MET A 110 12.27 -3.39 -7.53
C MET A 110 13.35 -3.79 -8.52
N ASP A 111 13.65 -2.93 -9.51
CA ASP A 111 14.60 -3.22 -10.59
C ASP A 111 16.00 -3.56 -10.04
N SER A 112 16.44 -2.85 -8.99
CA SER A 112 17.72 -3.11 -8.31
C SER A 112 17.87 -4.52 -7.72
N ARG A 113 16.78 -5.29 -7.60
CA ARG A 113 16.75 -6.66 -7.07
C ARG A 113 16.55 -7.72 -8.14
N MET A 114 16.15 -7.32 -9.34
CA MET A 114 15.89 -8.24 -10.45
C MET A 114 17.18 -8.65 -11.15
N LEU A 115 18.20 -7.79 -11.12
CA LEU A 115 19.48 -8.01 -11.77
C LEU A 115 20.59 -8.23 -10.74
N LYS A 116 21.36 -9.30 -10.90
CA LYS A 116 22.52 -9.63 -10.06
C LYS A 116 23.82 -9.18 -10.70
N ALA A 117 24.86 -9.06 -9.88
CA ALA A 117 26.20 -8.73 -10.34
C ALA A 117 26.66 -9.72 -11.43
N GLY A 118 27.06 -9.17 -12.59
CA GLY A 118 27.56 -9.93 -13.73
C GLY A 118 26.50 -10.33 -14.76
N GLN A 119 25.20 -10.08 -14.52
CA GLN A 119 24.17 -10.26 -15.54
C GLN A 119 24.14 -9.09 -16.53
N ASP A 120 23.69 -9.36 -17.75
CA ASP A 120 23.49 -8.34 -18.78
C ASP A 120 22.22 -7.54 -18.50
N PHE A 121 22.22 -6.24 -18.81
CA PHE A 121 21.04 -5.39 -18.61
C PHE A 121 19.82 -5.85 -19.42
N SER A 122 20.01 -6.53 -20.55
CA SER A 122 18.93 -7.14 -21.34
C SER A 122 18.23 -8.29 -20.62
N GLU A 123 18.79 -8.83 -19.53
CA GLU A 123 18.13 -9.82 -18.68
C GLU A 123 17.16 -9.20 -17.66
N LEU A 124 17.15 -7.86 -17.51
CA LEU A 124 16.21 -7.17 -16.65
C LEU A 124 14.77 -7.41 -17.16
N GLN A 125 13.91 -7.91 -16.28
CA GLN A 125 12.53 -8.25 -16.61
C GLN A 125 11.62 -7.02 -16.51
N ASP A 126 10.51 -7.03 -17.25
CA ASP A 126 9.52 -5.96 -17.16
C ASP A 126 9.02 -5.78 -15.71
N SER A 127 8.83 -4.52 -15.33
CA SER A 127 8.29 -4.12 -14.04
C SER A 127 7.08 -3.21 -14.22
N TYR A 128 6.00 -3.51 -13.51
CA TYR A 128 4.74 -2.77 -13.53
C TYR A 128 4.48 -2.19 -12.15
N MET A 129 4.39 -0.86 -12.08
CA MET A 129 3.98 -0.14 -10.89
C MET A 129 2.54 0.30 -11.05
N VAL A 130 1.61 -0.46 -10.48
CA VAL A 130 0.17 -0.18 -10.46
C VAL A 130 -0.23 0.56 -9.19
N PHE A 131 -0.88 1.71 -9.33
CA PHE A 131 -1.56 2.41 -8.24
C PHE A 131 -3.07 2.33 -8.44
N ILE A 132 -3.80 1.79 -7.47
CA ILE A 132 -5.25 1.84 -7.43
C ILE A 132 -5.65 2.94 -6.45
N THR A 133 -6.15 4.05 -6.97
CA THR A 133 -6.49 5.22 -6.17
C THR A 133 -7.99 5.30 -5.98
N GLN A 134 -8.48 5.57 -4.76
CA GLN A 134 -9.93 5.64 -4.49
C GLN A 134 -10.67 6.69 -5.34
N THR A 135 -9.98 7.76 -5.69
CA THR A 135 -10.48 8.86 -6.53
C THR A 135 -9.71 8.96 -7.84
N ASP A 136 -10.27 9.68 -8.81
CA ASP A 136 -9.54 10.04 -10.02
C ASP A 136 -8.52 11.16 -9.74
N ILE A 137 -7.27 10.79 -9.47
CA ILE A 137 -6.23 11.77 -9.08
C ILE A 137 -5.77 12.67 -10.23
N PHE A 138 -6.05 12.30 -11.49
CA PHE A 138 -5.72 13.11 -12.67
C PHE A 138 -6.93 13.84 -13.26
N GLY A 139 -8.15 13.38 -12.95
CA GLY A 139 -9.38 14.09 -13.27
C GLY A 139 -9.82 14.01 -14.74
N HIS A 140 -9.31 13.05 -15.52
CA HIS A 140 -9.71 12.87 -16.91
C HIS A 140 -10.92 11.93 -17.09
N GLY A 141 -11.41 11.31 -16.01
CA GLY A 141 -12.62 10.48 -16.00
C GLY A 141 -12.46 9.11 -16.66
N ILE A 142 -11.24 8.71 -17.03
CA ILE A 142 -10.98 7.40 -17.64
C ILE A 142 -10.59 6.35 -16.58
N PRO A 143 -10.78 5.05 -16.85
CA PRO A 143 -10.55 4.00 -15.86
C PRO A 143 -9.08 3.76 -15.53
N ILE A 144 -8.20 3.85 -16.54
CA ILE A 144 -6.79 3.46 -16.44
C ILE A 144 -5.94 4.49 -17.17
N TYR A 145 -4.87 4.91 -16.52
CA TYR A 145 -3.80 5.75 -17.07
C TYR A 145 -2.52 4.91 -17.13
N THR A 146 -2.04 4.61 -18.34
CA THR A 146 -0.76 3.92 -18.53
C THR A 146 0.29 4.92 -18.96
N ILE A 147 1.40 4.96 -18.23
CA ILE A 147 2.52 5.85 -18.46
C ILE A 147 3.70 5.00 -18.92
N ASN A 148 4.12 5.22 -20.16
CA ASN A 148 5.32 4.65 -20.77
C ASN A 148 6.26 5.79 -21.21
N ARG A 149 7.51 5.45 -21.53
CA ARG A 149 8.47 6.39 -22.10
C ARG A 149 8.42 6.33 -23.63
N TYR A 150 8.59 7.49 -24.24
CA TYR A 150 8.59 7.69 -25.68
C TYR A 150 9.77 8.58 -26.07
N PHE A 151 10.21 8.47 -27.32
CA PHE A 151 11.18 9.40 -27.89
C PHE A 151 10.51 10.77 -28.09
N GLU A 152 11.08 11.84 -27.54
CA GLU A 152 10.50 13.18 -27.60
C GLU A 152 10.34 13.69 -29.05
N GLU A 153 11.23 13.26 -29.95
CA GLU A 153 11.27 13.71 -31.34
C GLU A 153 10.29 12.97 -32.26
N THR A 154 9.97 11.71 -31.97
CA THR A 154 9.19 10.84 -32.89
C THR A 154 7.90 10.31 -32.28
N ASP A 155 7.70 10.42 -30.98
CA ASP A 155 6.60 9.80 -30.22
C ASP A 155 6.58 8.26 -30.35
N GLU A 156 7.70 7.66 -30.80
CA GLU A 156 7.86 6.20 -30.83
C GLU A 156 8.07 5.67 -29.41
N LEU A 157 7.50 4.49 -29.13
CA LEU A 157 7.63 3.84 -27.84
C LEU A 157 9.09 3.44 -27.59
N PHE A 158 9.66 3.85 -26.46
CA PHE A 158 11.02 3.49 -26.07
C PHE A 158 11.13 2.04 -25.59
N ASP A 159 10.06 1.52 -24.98
CA ASP A 159 9.88 0.13 -24.54
C ASP A 159 11.04 -0.44 -23.68
N ASP A 160 11.35 0.23 -22.57
CA ASP A 160 12.39 -0.19 -21.62
C ASP A 160 11.91 -1.22 -20.58
N GLY A 161 10.73 -1.79 -20.76
CA GLY A 161 10.11 -2.75 -19.83
C GLY A 161 9.62 -2.14 -18.50
N SER A 162 9.74 -0.83 -18.30
CA SER A 162 9.29 -0.15 -17.07
C SER A 162 7.98 0.58 -17.29
N HIS A 163 6.92 0.13 -16.62
CA HIS A 163 5.56 0.61 -16.82
C HIS A 163 4.96 1.16 -15.52
N ILE A 164 4.27 2.29 -15.59
CA ILE A 164 3.49 2.83 -14.48
C ILE A 164 2.02 2.88 -14.89
N VAL A 165 1.13 2.41 -14.02
CA VAL A 165 -0.31 2.34 -14.27
C VAL A 165 -1.03 2.96 -13.09
N TYR A 166 -1.96 3.87 -13.35
CA TYR A 166 -2.88 4.39 -12.34
C TYR A 166 -4.30 3.99 -12.68
N VAL A 167 -5.01 3.48 -11.70
CA VAL A 167 -6.41 3.03 -11.81
C VAL A 167 -7.29 3.98 -11.02
N ASN A 168 -8.32 4.48 -11.71
CA ASN A 168 -9.33 5.36 -11.14
C ASN A 168 -10.40 4.54 -10.39
N GLY A 169 -10.28 4.48 -9.08
CA GLY A 169 -11.22 3.81 -8.16
C GLY A 169 -12.63 4.38 -8.13
N ASN A 170 -12.81 5.61 -8.63
CA ASN A 170 -14.13 6.22 -8.75
C ASN A 170 -14.78 5.96 -10.12
N TYR A 171 -14.14 5.21 -11.01
CA TYR A 171 -14.73 4.85 -12.29
C TYR A 171 -15.97 3.94 -12.10
N LYS A 172 -17.06 4.25 -12.81
CA LYS A 172 -18.37 3.57 -12.71
C LYS A 172 -18.91 3.07 -14.07
N GLY A 173 -18.03 2.67 -14.98
CA GLY A 173 -18.45 2.09 -16.26
C GLY A 173 -19.11 0.71 -16.10
N ASP A 174 -19.91 0.30 -17.08
CA ASP A 174 -20.45 -1.08 -17.17
C ASP A 174 -19.48 -1.96 -17.98
N ASP A 175 -18.23 -2.02 -17.54
CA ASP A 175 -17.19 -2.87 -18.09
C ASP A 175 -16.48 -3.63 -16.95
N THR A 176 -15.48 -4.44 -17.30
CA THR A 176 -14.73 -5.24 -16.31
C THR A 176 -13.99 -4.36 -15.29
N VAL A 177 -13.47 -3.21 -15.69
CA VAL A 177 -12.76 -2.30 -14.78
C VAL A 177 -13.76 -1.60 -13.85
N GLY A 178 -14.91 -1.17 -14.36
CA GLY A 178 -15.96 -0.57 -13.54
C GLY A 178 -16.54 -1.53 -12.51
N ARG A 179 -16.71 -2.81 -12.87
CA ARG A 179 -17.06 -3.88 -11.90
C ARG A 179 -15.95 -4.13 -10.89
N LEU A 180 -14.69 -4.07 -11.31
CA LEU A 180 -13.55 -4.23 -10.40
C LEU A 180 -13.51 -3.09 -9.38
N MET A 181 -13.69 -1.84 -9.82
CA MET A 181 -13.71 -0.67 -8.94
C MET A 181 -14.97 -0.61 -8.07
N HIS A 182 -16.09 -1.15 -8.54
CA HIS A 182 -17.26 -1.43 -7.70
C HIS A 182 -16.91 -2.35 -6.54
N ASP A 183 -16.28 -3.49 -6.84
CA ASP A 183 -15.88 -4.50 -5.86
C ASP A 183 -14.89 -3.97 -4.84
N PHE A 184 -13.93 -3.14 -5.26
CA PHE A 184 -12.99 -2.49 -4.32
C PHE A 184 -13.69 -1.60 -3.28
N GLY A 185 -14.83 -1.01 -3.65
CA GLY A 185 -15.67 -0.20 -2.77
C GLY A 185 -16.71 -0.99 -1.97
N CYS A 186 -16.90 -2.28 -2.25
CA CYS A 186 -17.88 -3.10 -1.55
C CYS A 186 -17.46 -3.40 -0.12
N LYS A 187 -18.43 -3.38 0.79
CA LYS A 187 -18.24 -3.78 2.18
C LYS A 187 -18.62 -5.23 2.43
N GLU A 188 -19.58 -5.76 1.67
CA GLU A 188 -20.06 -7.13 1.84
C GLU A 188 -19.69 -7.97 0.62
N ALA A 189 -19.22 -9.20 0.85
CA ALA A 189 -18.77 -10.07 -0.23
C ALA A 189 -19.89 -10.45 -1.20
N LYS A 190 -21.14 -10.51 -0.71
CA LYS A 190 -22.32 -10.85 -1.52
C LYS A 190 -22.66 -9.81 -2.60
N ASP A 191 -22.17 -8.59 -2.43
CA ASP A 191 -22.44 -7.48 -3.37
C ASP A 191 -21.38 -7.43 -4.48
N MET A 192 -20.31 -8.22 -4.39
CA MET A 192 -19.19 -8.21 -5.33
C MET A 192 -19.48 -9.02 -6.60
N TYR A 193 -18.98 -8.54 -7.74
CA TYR A 193 -19.07 -9.23 -9.04
C TYR A 193 -18.07 -10.36 -9.18
N TYR A 194 -16.85 -10.18 -8.66
CA TYR A 194 -15.74 -11.10 -8.86
C TYR A 194 -15.57 -12.05 -7.68
N SER A 195 -15.76 -13.34 -7.94
CA SER A 195 -15.77 -14.38 -6.92
C SER A 195 -14.42 -14.54 -6.19
N GLU A 196 -13.33 -14.30 -6.90
CA GLU A 196 -11.95 -14.41 -6.45
C GLU A 196 -11.65 -13.38 -5.36
N LEU A 197 -12.18 -12.16 -5.51
CA LEU A 197 -12.12 -11.11 -4.50
C LEU A 197 -13.14 -11.36 -3.38
N ALA A 198 -14.38 -11.73 -3.75
CA ALA A 198 -15.47 -11.97 -2.81
C ALA A 198 -15.11 -13.05 -1.79
N LYS A 199 -14.48 -14.15 -2.21
CA LYS A 199 -14.00 -15.22 -1.30
C LYS A 199 -13.06 -14.68 -0.23
N GLY A 200 -12.09 -13.84 -0.62
CA GLY A 200 -11.13 -13.24 0.32
C GLY A 200 -11.82 -12.29 1.30
N VAL A 201 -12.65 -11.37 0.79
CA VAL A 201 -13.42 -10.44 1.62
C VAL A 201 -14.31 -11.19 2.60
N LYS A 202 -15.03 -12.22 2.12
CA LYS A 202 -15.87 -13.07 2.97
C LYS A 202 -15.06 -13.77 4.06
N HIS A 203 -13.90 -14.32 3.71
CA HIS A 203 -13.06 -15.05 4.67
C HIS A 203 -12.62 -14.16 5.85
N PHE A 204 -12.14 -12.95 5.57
CA PHE A 204 -11.61 -12.03 6.58
C PHE A 204 -12.68 -11.18 7.27
N LYS A 205 -13.88 -11.06 6.69
CA LYS A 205 -14.97 -10.31 7.32
C LYS A 205 -16.01 -11.21 7.97
N GLU A 206 -16.24 -12.43 7.53
CA GLU A 206 -17.40 -13.21 7.99
C GLU A 206 -17.03 -14.59 8.55
N GLU A 207 -15.89 -15.14 8.14
CA GLU A 207 -15.53 -16.53 8.41
C GLU A 207 -14.25 -16.63 9.28
N GLY A 208 -13.51 -17.74 9.14
CA GLY A 208 -12.37 -18.07 10.00
C GLY A 208 -11.20 -17.09 9.96
N GLY A 209 -11.17 -16.14 9.02
CA GLY A 209 -10.17 -15.08 8.97
C GLY A 209 -10.49 -13.86 9.83
N ARG A 210 -11.72 -13.74 10.34
CA ARG A 210 -12.19 -12.54 11.04
C ARG A 210 -11.41 -12.21 12.30
N GLU A 211 -11.06 -13.20 13.12
CA GLU A 211 -10.27 -12.98 14.34
C GLU A 211 -8.92 -12.35 14.02
N ARG A 212 -8.21 -12.89 13.02
CA ARG A 212 -6.94 -12.34 12.53
C ARG A 212 -7.09 -10.92 11.97
N MET A 213 -8.23 -10.61 11.35
CA MET A 213 -8.56 -9.28 10.85
C MET A 213 -8.79 -8.30 12.02
N CYS A 214 -9.56 -8.68 13.04
CA CYS A 214 -9.76 -7.87 14.24
C CYS A 214 -8.44 -7.57 14.95
N GLU A 215 -7.57 -8.57 15.13
CA GLU A 215 -6.23 -8.35 15.68
C GLU A 215 -5.39 -7.38 14.85
N ALA A 216 -5.50 -7.43 13.52
CA ALA A 216 -4.78 -6.51 12.64
C ALA A 216 -5.26 -5.07 12.82
N VAL A 217 -6.58 -4.87 12.97
CA VAL A 217 -7.17 -3.55 13.26
C VAL A 217 -6.74 -3.03 14.63
N GLU A 218 -6.72 -3.88 15.67
CA GLU A 218 -6.24 -3.51 17.01
C GLU A 218 -4.77 -3.08 16.97
N LYS A 219 -3.90 -3.90 16.36
CA LYS A 219 -2.48 -3.58 16.16
C LYS A 219 -2.27 -2.31 15.34
N TYR A 220 -3.15 -2.02 14.39
CA TYR A 220 -3.11 -0.75 13.65
C TYR A 220 -3.47 0.43 14.57
N GLY A 221 -4.54 0.29 15.36
CA GLY A 221 -4.96 1.27 16.35
C GLY A 221 -3.86 1.62 17.34
N ASP A 222 -3.21 0.60 17.92
CA ASP A 222 -2.10 0.76 18.86
C ASP A 222 -0.91 1.50 18.23
N ARG A 223 -0.50 1.10 17.01
CA ARG A 223 0.58 1.76 16.27
C ARG A 223 0.26 3.23 15.97
N ARG A 224 -0.98 3.54 15.60
CA ARG A 224 -1.44 4.91 15.37
C ARG A 224 -1.42 5.75 16.64
N ALA A 225 -1.90 5.20 17.75
CA ALA A 225 -1.89 5.88 19.05
C ALA A 225 -0.46 6.19 19.50
N GLU A 226 0.44 5.23 19.34
CA GLU A 226 1.85 5.41 19.69
C GLU A 226 2.56 6.43 18.78
N SER A 227 2.33 6.37 17.46
CA SER A 227 2.85 7.38 16.53
C SER A 227 2.36 8.78 16.88
N ALA A 228 1.07 8.94 17.14
CA ALA A 228 0.51 10.22 17.52
C ALA A 228 1.08 10.74 18.86
N ARG A 229 1.36 9.84 19.82
CA ARG A 229 2.03 10.19 21.08
C ARG A 229 3.44 10.73 20.81
N LEU A 230 4.22 10.05 19.97
CA LEU A 230 5.58 10.45 19.61
C LEU A 230 5.60 11.76 18.83
N ASP A 231 4.68 11.95 17.87
CA ASP A 231 4.55 13.19 17.09
C ASP A 231 4.24 14.39 17.98
N ASN A 232 3.29 14.25 18.91
CA ASN A 232 2.99 15.27 19.90
C ASN A 232 4.21 15.59 20.79
N LEU A 233 4.98 14.55 21.16
CA LEU A 233 6.18 14.74 21.97
C LEU A 233 7.26 15.51 21.19
N LEU A 234 7.46 15.16 19.92
CA LEU A 234 8.39 15.83 19.00
C LEU A 234 8.02 17.29 18.81
N GLU A 235 6.74 17.59 18.57
CA GLU A 235 6.24 18.96 18.41
C GLU A 235 6.47 19.78 19.68
N ASN A 236 6.18 19.23 20.85
CA ASN A 236 6.44 19.91 22.12
C ASN A 236 7.95 20.16 22.35
N VAL A 237 8.81 19.22 22.00
CA VAL A 237 10.27 19.41 22.06
C VAL A 237 10.70 20.53 21.12
N ARG A 238 10.22 20.55 19.87
CA ARG A 238 10.50 21.62 18.89
C ARG A 238 10.02 22.99 19.41
N ASN A 239 8.83 23.06 19.99
CA ASN A 239 8.28 24.29 20.59
C ASN A 239 9.15 24.81 21.75
N LEU A 240 9.66 23.92 22.62
CA LEU A 240 10.58 24.31 23.69
C LEU A 240 11.94 24.77 23.17
N MET A 241 12.47 24.09 22.16
CA MET A 241 13.72 24.51 21.49
C MET A 241 13.56 25.90 20.88
N GLU A 242 12.43 26.17 20.22
CA GLU A 242 12.18 27.47 19.58
C GLU A 242 11.96 28.60 20.61
N SER A 243 11.08 28.36 21.59
CA SER A 243 10.64 29.38 22.55
C SER A 243 11.68 29.67 23.63
N MET A 244 12.33 28.64 24.18
CA MET A 244 13.28 28.76 25.29
C MET A 244 14.74 28.78 24.82
N LYS A 245 14.99 28.60 23.51
CA LYS A 245 16.34 28.44 22.93
C LYS A 245 17.14 27.30 23.57
N TRP A 246 16.44 26.26 24.00
CA TRP A 246 17.03 25.07 24.57
C TRP A 246 17.59 24.14 23.49
N SER A 247 18.63 23.38 23.83
CA SER A 247 19.00 22.22 23.02
C SER A 247 17.91 21.14 23.08
N ALA A 248 17.90 20.23 22.10
CA ALA A 248 16.99 19.08 22.11
C ALA A 248 17.09 18.28 23.42
N GLU A 249 18.30 18.08 23.93
CA GLU A 249 18.56 17.37 25.19
C GLU A 249 18.00 18.10 26.41
N GLN A 250 18.13 19.43 26.46
CA GLN A 250 17.56 20.26 27.52
C GLN A 250 16.03 20.21 27.49
N ALA A 251 15.42 20.32 26.32
CA ALA A 251 13.98 20.22 26.14
C ALA A 251 13.44 18.84 26.55
N MET A 252 14.05 17.76 26.05
CA MET A 252 13.67 16.39 26.40
C MET A 252 13.87 16.08 27.89
N SER A 253 14.94 16.59 28.50
CA SER A 253 15.19 16.44 29.95
C SER A 253 14.15 17.17 30.79
N ALA A 254 13.81 18.41 30.42
CA ALA A 254 12.76 19.20 31.09
C ALA A 254 11.38 18.53 31.01
N MET A 255 11.07 17.91 29.87
CA MET A 255 9.85 17.13 29.65
C MET A 255 9.87 15.73 30.29
N LYS A 256 11.01 15.31 30.87
CA LYS A 256 11.23 13.96 31.43
C LYS A 256 10.92 12.85 30.42
N VAL A 257 11.30 13.05 29.16
CA VAL A 257 11.16 12.05 28.11
C VAL A 257 11.92 10.78 28.46
N SER A 258 11.33 9.61 28.21
CA SER A 258 11.97 8.32 28.48
C SER A 258 13.21 8.12 27.59
N GLU A 259 14.21 7.35 28.03
CA GLU A 259 15.40 7.10 27.22
C GLU A 259 15.07 6.39 25.88
N ALA A 260 14.04 5.54 25.87
CA ALA A 260 13.56 4.89 24.65
C ALA A 260 13.00 5.93 23.65
N ASP A 261 12.16 6.85 24.12
CA ASP A 261 11.59 7.91 23.28
C ASP A 261 12.66 8.89 22.80
N LYS A 262 13.64 9.25 23.65
CA LYS A 262 14.76 10.13 23.26
C LYS A 262 15.50 9.59 22.04
N ALA A 263 15.80 8.29 22.03
CA ALA A 263 16.50 7.65 20.92
C ALA A 263 15.68 7.65 19.62
N MET A 264 14.34 7.66 19.71
CA MET A 264 13.46 7.79 18.55
C MET A 264 13.37 9.23 18.07
N LEU A 265 13.13 10.19 18.97
CA LEU A 265 13.00 11.61 18.65
C LEU A 265 14.28 12.20 18.04
N LEU A 266 15.46 11.80 18.52
CA LEU A 266 16.75 12.28 18.00
C LEU A 266 17.00 11.92 16.53
N LYS A 267 16.28 10.95 15.96
CA LYS A 267 16.37 10.62 14.52
C LYS A 267 15.58 11.60 13.65
N GLU A 268 14.61 12.30 14.25
CA GLU A 268 13.63 13.18 13.57
C GLU A 268 13.87 14.68 13.86
N LEU A 269 14.84 15.01 14.72
CA LEU A 269 15.25 16.38 15.09
C LEU A 269 16.50 16.81 14.32
#